data_AF-A0A968HQ56-F1
#
_entry.id   AF-A0A968HQ56-F1
#
_cell.length_a   1.000
_cell.length_b   1.000
_cell.length_c   1.000
_cell.angle_alpha   90.00
_cell.angle_beta   90.00
_cell.angle_gamma   90.00
#
_symmetry.space_group_name_H-M   'P 1'
#
loop_
_entity.id
_entity.type
_entity.pdbx_description
1 polymer ?
#
loop_
_entity_poly.entity_id
_entity_poly.type
_entity_poly.pdbx_seq_one_letter_code
_entity_poly.pdbx_strand_id
1 'polypeptide(L)'
;MLGRELGELPVIAEDLGVITPDVEELRDRFGFPGMRILQFGFVGDAGHAFLPHNYLANCVVYTGTHDNNTVLGWFADSGEVERGHACEYLSCKPEELHWAMIRAVAGSVARMAVYQMQDVLGWGGASDECAWEDGVLDVAVWVGDGRRGAGAAVGLVE
;
A
#
# COMPACT_ATOMS: atom_id res chain seq x y z
N MET A 1 8.12 12.43 -25.19
CA MET A 1 8.04 13.91 -25.37
C MET A 1 8.09 14.60 -24.01
N LEU A 2 7.24 14.26 -23.04
CA LEU A 2 7.24 14.85 -21.69
C LEU A 2 8.60 14.84 -20.97
N GLY A 3 9.29 13.70 -20.91
CA GLY A 3 10.61 13.63 -20.24
C GLY A 3 11.72 14.49 -20.88
N ARG A 4 11.57 14.89 -22.15
CA ARG A 4 12.52 15.82 -22.81
C ARG A 4 12.23 17.28 -22.43
N GLU A 5 10.99 17.60 -22.11
CA GLU A 5 10.56 18.96 -21.78
C GLU A 5 10.60 19.24 -20.27
N LEU A 6 10.29 18.23 -19.45
CA LEU A 6 10.14 18.37 -18.00
C LEU A 6 11.21 17.63 -17.18
N GLY A 7 12.06 16.81 -17.81
CA GLY A 7 13.04 15.96 -17.13
C GLY A 7 12.43 14.69 -16.52
N GLU A 8 13.12 14.10 -15.54
CA GLU A 8 12.59 12.96 -14.77
C GLU A 8 11.41 13.41 -13.91
N LEU A 9 10.23 12.82 -14.15
CA LEU A 9 9.02 13.09 -13.39
C LEU A 9 8.82 12.02 -12.30
N PRO A 10 8.43 12.40 -11.06
CA PRO A 10 8.15 11.45 -9.99
C PRO A 10 6.76 10.81 -10.19
N VAL A 11 6.63 9.97 -11.21
CA VAL A 11 5.36 9.29 -11.53
C VAL A 11 5.27 7.96 -10.77
N ILE A 12 4.10 7.70 -10.20
CA ILE A 12 3.69 6.38 -9.69
C ILE A 12 2.52 5.92 -10.57
N ALA A 13 2.56 4.67 -11.03
CA ALA A 13 1.50 4.11 -11.84
C ALA A 13 0.45 3.46 -10.91
N GLU A 14 -0.77 4.00 -10.92
CA GLU A 14 -1.94 3.33 -10.37
C GLU A 14 -2.34 2.21 -11.33
N ASP A 15 -1.99 0.97 -10.96
CA ASP A 15 -2.16 -0.24 -11.76
C ASP A 15 -3.01 -1.28 -11.00
N LEU A 16 -4.11 -0.83 -10.39
CA LEU A 16 -5.00 -1.68 -9.62
C LEU A 16 -6.19 -2.19 -10.45
N GLY A 17 -6.80 -3.29 -10.02
CA GLY A 17 -7.94 -3.90 -10.71
C GLY A 17 -7.54 -4.81 -11.89
N VAL A 18 -8.38 -4.85 -12.93
CA VAL A 18 -8.13 -5.70 -14.10
C VAL A 18 -7.16 -4.99 -15.04
N ILE A 19 -5.87 -5.27 -14.86
CA ILE A 19 -4.81 -4.71 -15.69
C ILE A 19 -4.51 -5.65 -16.87
N THR A 20 -4.44 -5.07 -18.06
CA THR A 20 -4.10 -5.78 -19.29
C THR A 20 -2.58 -5.77 -19.53
N PRO A 21 -2.02 -6.78 -20.23
CA PRO A 21 -0.55 -6.88 -20.43
C PRO A 21 0.09 -5.67 -21.11
N ASP A 22 -0.66 -4.94 -21.94
CA ASP A 22 -0.20 -3.70 -22.59
C ASP A 22 -0.02 -2.54 -21.60
N VAL A 23 -0.83 -2.49 -20.54
CA VAL A 23 -0.66 -1.51 -19.45
C VAL A 23 0.58 -1.85 -18.61
N GLU A 24 0.80 -3.14 -18.32
CA GLU A 24 2.02 -3.59 -17.63
C GLU A 24 3.27 -3.29 -18.47
N GLU A 25 3.24 -3.60 -19.76
CA GLU A 25 4.34 -3.29 -20.69
C GLU A 25 4.62 -1.78 -20.73
N LEU A 26 3.57 -0.96 -20.74
CA LEU A 26 3.72 0.49 -20.74
C LEU A 26 4.38 1.00 -19.45
N ARG A 27 3.91 0.54 -18.29
CA ARG A 27 4.49 0.84 -16.97
C ARG A 27 5.97 0.47 -16.94
N ASP A 28 6.28 -0.76 -17.33
CA ASP A 28 7.63 -1.33 -17.25
C ASP A 28 8.58 -0.67 -18.26
N ARG A 29 8.09 -0.34 -19.47
CA ARG A 29 8.86 0.39 -20.49
C ARG A 29 9.34 1.75 -20.00
N PHE A 30 8.56 2.43 -19.18
CA PHE A 30 8.92 3.72 -18.59
C PHE A 30 9.53 3.59 -17.19
N GLY A 31 9.64 2.36 -16.65
CA GLY A 31 10.21 2.09 -15.34
C GLY A 31 9.38 2.66 -14.18
N PHE A 32 8.09 2.94 -14.39
CA PHE A 32 7.24 3.49 -13.34
C PHE A 32 6.95 2.43 -12.26
N PRO A 33 7.02 2.77 -10.97
CA PRO A 33 6.64 1.85 -9.92
C PRO A 33 5.12 1.61 -9.96
N GLY A 34 4.72 0.35 -9.90
CA GLY A 34 3.31 -0.03 -9.70
C GLY A 34 2.89 0.05 -8.24
N MET A 35 1.60 -0.08 -7.97
CA MET A 35 1.00 -0.04 -6.63
C MET A 35 0.72 -1.43 -6.08
N ARG A 36 0.88 -1.60 -4.77
CA ARG A 36 0.50 -2.81 -4.04
C ARG A 36 -0.32 -2.44 -2.82
N ILE A 37 -1.50 -3.03 -2.64
CA ILE A 37 -2.37 -2.75 -1.48
C ILE A 37 -2.45 -3.99 -0.61
N LEU A 38 -1.87 -3.93 0.59
CA LEU A 38 -1.76 -5.09 1.47
C LEU A 38 -3.13 -5.65 1.89
N GLN A 39 -4.13 -4.79 2.12
CA GLN A 39 -5.50 -5.24 2.43
C GLN A 39 -6.05 -6.24 1.41
N PHE A 40 -5.70 -6.11 0.12
CA PHE A 40 -6.17 -7.02 -0.91
C PHE A 40 -5.43 -8.37 -0.93
N GLY A 41 -4.31 -8.51 -0.21
CA GLY A 41 -3.46 -9.70 -0.24
C GLY A 41 -3.98 -10.88 0.57
N PHE A 42 -4.92 -10.66 1.48
CA PHE A 42 -5.40 -11.71 2.41
C PHE A 42 -6.60 -12.51 1.90
N VAL A 43 -7.09 -12.17 0.70
CA VAL A 43 -8.08 -12.94 -0.04
C VAL A 43 -7.37 -13.88 -1.01
N GLY A 44 -7.72 -15.17 -1.01
CA GLY A 44 -7.15 -16.17 -1.92
C GLY A 44 -5.97 -16.94 -1.32
N ASP A 45 -4.95 -17.20 -2.13
CA ASP A 45 -3.80 -18.04 -1.78
C ASP A 45 -2.48 -17.25 -1.66
N ALA A 46 -1.40 -17.94 -1.29
CA ALA A 46 -0.08 -17.35 -1.10
C ALA A 46 0.52 -16.75 -2.39
N GLY A 47 -0.02 -17.03 -3.58
CA GLY A 47 0.42 -16.45 -4.84
C GLY A 47 -0.09 -15.03 -5.10
N HIS A 48 -0.90 -14.46 -4.20
CA HIS A 48 -1.48 -13.12 -4.42
C HIS A 48 -0.38 -12.05 -4.56
N ALA A 49 -0.44 -11.26 -5.63
CA ALA A 49 0.55 -10.22 -5.93
C ALA A 49 0.63 -9.12 -4.86
N PHE A 50 -0.37 -9.04 -3.99
CA PHE A 50 -0.48 -8.08 -2.89
C PHE A 50 0.08 -8.60 -1.55
N LEU A 51 0.64 -9.81 -1.52
CA LEU A 51 1.39 -10.30 -0.36
C LEU A 51 2.87 -9.89 -0.42
N PRO A 52 3.49 -9.45 0.70
CA PRO A 52 4.85 -8.94 0.74
C PRO A 52 5.95 -9.78 0.09
N HIS A 53 5.87 -11.11 0.17
CA HIS A 53 6.86 -12.00 -0.45
C HIS A 53 6.76 -12.07 -1.99
N ASN A 54 5.69 -11.53 -2.59
CA ASN A 54 5.49 -11.47 -4.04
C ASN A 54 5.77 -10.07 -4.63
N TYR A 55 6.21 -9.11 -3.82
CA TYR A 55 6.50 -7.75 -4.30
C TYR A 55 7.75 -7.70 -5.17
N LEU A 56 7.70 -6.82 -6.17
CA LEU A 56 8.88 -6.39 -6.92
C LEU A 56 9.46 -5.15 -6.24
N ALA A 57 10.78 -4.95 -6.31
CA ALA A 57 11.40 -3.78 -5.70
C ALA A 57 10.90 -2.44 -6.29
N ASN A 58 10.54 -2.43 -7.58
CA ASN A 58 9.97 -1.27 -8.24
C ASN A 58 8.45 -1.17 -8.03
N CYS A 59 8.01 -1.08 -6.78
CA CYS A 59 6.63 -0.78 -6.44
C CYS A 59 6.53 0.22 -5.27
N VAL A 60 5.37 0.82 -5.14
CA VAL A 60 4.91 1.54 -3.95
C VAL A 60 3.84 0.68 -3.27
N VAL A 61 4.08 0.35 -2.01
CA VAL A 61 3.15 -0.47 -1.23
C VAL A 61 2.34 0.39 -0.26
N TYR A 62 1.08 0.04 -0.08
CA TYR A 62 0.11 0.68 0.77
C TYR A 62 -0.43 -0.33 1.79
N THR A 63 -0.77 0.11 3.01
CA THR A 63 -1.69 -0.67 3.85
C THR A 63 -3.07 -0.71 3.19
N GLY A 64 -3.62 0.47 2.90
CA GLY A 64 -4.77 0.79 2.06
C GLY A 64 -4.59 2.19 1.44
N THR A 65 -5.34 2.53 0.40
CA THR A 65 -5.42 3.89 -0.17
C THR A 65 -6.59 4.66 0.45
N HIS A 66 -6.78 5.94 0.14
CA HIS A 66 -7.94 6.72 0.60
C HIS A 66 -9.31 6.14 0.18
N ASP A 67 -9.36 5.28 -0.85
CA ASP A 67 -10.58 4.57 -1.26
C ASP A 67 -10.88 3.33 -0.38
N ASN A 68 -9.93 2.95 0.48
CA ASN A 68 -10.07 1.82 1.37
C ASN A 68 -10.46 2.27 2.78
N ASN A 69 -11.22 1.41 3.47
CA ASN A 69 -11.41 1.56 4.91
C ASN A 69 -10.04 1.47 5.62
N THR A 70 -9.94 2.06 6.80
CA THR A 70 -8.81 1.89 7.71
C THR A 70 -8.55 0.40 7.95
N VAL A 71 -7.33 0.01 8.32
CA VAL A 71 -7.01 -1.41 8.60
C VAL A 71 -7.94 -2.01 9.65
N LEU A 72 -8.28 -1.27 10.71
CA LEU A 72 -9.17 -1.77 11.74
C LEU A 72 -10.63 -1.83 11.27
N GLY A 73 -11.07 -0.87 10.45
CA GLY A 73 -12.40 -0.88 9.83
C GLY A 73 -12.54 -2.02 8.82
N TRP A 74 -11.59 -2.17 7.90
CA TRP A 74 -11.49 -3.32 6.98
C TRP A 74 -11.53 -4.65 7.75
N PHE A 75 -10.72 -4.79 8.80
CA PHE A 75 -10.69 -6.02 9.59
C PHE A 75 -12.01 -6.32 10.32
N ALA A 76 -12.79 -5.29 10.68
CA ALA A 76 -14.11 -5.47 11.28
C ALA A 76 -15.13 -5.97 10.25
N ASP A 77 -15.04 -5.49 9.00
CA ASP A 77 -15.95 -5.80 7.90
C ASP A 77 -15.58 -7.11 7.16
N SER A 78 -14.32 -7.56 7.27
CA SER A 78 -13.80 -8.78 6.63
C SER A 78 -14.37 -10.08 7.21
N GLY A 79 -14.41 -11.10 6.36
CA GLY A 79 -14.81 -12.46 6.76
C GLY A 79 -13.79 -13.15 7.67
N GLU A 80 -14.23 -14.13 8.46
CA GLU A 80 -13.39 -14.84 9.44
C GLU A 80 -12.13 -15.48 8.82
N VAL A 81 -12.24 -16.03 7.61
CA VAL A 81 -11.11 -16.66 6.90
C VAL A 81 -10.04 -15.63 6.52
N GLU A 82 -10.44 -14.50 5.93
CA GLU A 82 -9.54 -13.40 5.54
C GLU A 82 -8.83 -12.81 6.76
N ARG A 83 -9.58 -12.60 7.86
CA ARG A 83 -9.04 -12.12 9.13
C ARG A 83 -8.04 -13.09 9.75
N GLY A 84 -8.35 -14.39 9.71
CA GLY A 84 -7.46 -15.45 10.15
C GLY A 84 -6.17 -15.49 9.34
N HIS A 85 -6.29 -15.45 8.02
CA HIS A 85 -5.14 -15.39 7.11
C HIS A 85 -4.25 -14.16 7.38
N ALA A 86 -4.84 -12.98 7.60
CA ALA A 86 -4.09 -11.77 7.89
C ALA A 86 -3.28 -11.89 9.18
N CYS A 87 -3.90 -12.37 10.27
CA CYS A 87 -3.24 -12.53 11.56
C CYS A 87 -2.15 -13.62 11.52
N GLU A 88 -2.40 -14.74 10.83
CA GLU A 88 -1.43 -15.82 10.67
C GLU A 88 -0.21 -15.36 9.84
N TYR A 89 -0.47 -14.74 8.69
CA TYR A 89 0.58 -14.24 7.80
C TYR A 89 1.47 -13.20 8.50
N LEU A 90 0.86 -12.27 9.22
CA LEU A 90 1.57 -11.20 9.94
C LEU A 90 2.10 -11.63 11.30
N SER A 91 1.79 -12.86 11.73
CA SER A 91 2.15 -13.40 13.05
C SER A 91 1.77 -12.46 14.19
N CYS A 92 0.54 -11.95 14.19
CA CYS A 92 0.07 -10.95 15.15
C CYS A 92 -1.31 -11.29 15.71
N LYS A 93 -1.66 -10.64 16.82
CA LYS A 93 -3.03 -10.66 17.32
C LYS A 93 -3.89 -9.59 16.63
N PRO A 94 -5.23 -9.73 16.64
CA PRO A 94 -6.15 -8.72 16.11
C PRO A 94 -5.88 -7.29 16.59
N GLU A 95 -5.54 -7.12 17.87
CA GLU A 95 -5.33 -5.80 18.47
C GLU A 95 -4.03 -5.12 17.98
N GLU A 96 -3.11 -5.89 17.40
CA GLU A 96 -1.81 -5.42 16.92
C GLU A 96 -1.79 -5.25 15.39
N LEU A 97 -2.91 -5.57 14.71
CA LEU A 97 -2.97 -5.76 13.27
C LEU A 97 -2.55 -4.52 12.48
N HIS A 98 -3.05 -3.34 12.85
CA HIS A 98 -2.72 -2.09 12.14
C HIS A 98 -1.21 -1.81 12.15
N TRP A 99 -0.56 -1.94 13.31
CA TRP A 99 0.90 -1.83 13.39
C TRP A 99 1.63 -3.00 12.73
N ALA A 100 1.05 -4.20 12.71
CA ALA A 100 1.63 -5.35 12.01
C ALA A 100 1.63 -5.14 10.49
N MET A 101 0.55 -4.60 9.93
CA MET A 101 0.45 -4.23 8.52
C MET A 101 1.44 -3.10 8.18
N ILE A 102 1.52 -2.05 9.00
CA ILE A 102 2.52 -0.97 8.82
C ILE A 102 3.95 -1.54 8.80
N ARG A 103 4.28 -2.43 9.74
CA ARG A 103 5.60 -3.09 9.76
C ARG A 103 5.84 -3.95 8.52
N ALA A 104 4.83 -4.69 8.05
CA ALA A 104 4.95 -5.53 6.87
C ALA A 104 5.21 -4.72 5.59
N VAL A 105 4.49 -3.61 5.40
CA VAL A 105 4.72 -2.74 4.24
C VAL A 105 6.07 -2.02 4.34
N ALA A 106 6.41 -1.46 5.50
CA ALA A 106 7.65 -0.72 5.73
C ALA A 106 8.90 -1.62 5.70
N GLY A 107 8.76 -2.90 6.08
CA GLY A 107 9.82 -3.90 6.04
C GLY A 107 9.89 -4.69 4.73
N SER A 108 9.08 -4.35 3.72
CA SER A 108 9.06 -5.06 2.45
C SER A 108 10.22 -4.66 1.52
N VAL A 109 10.31 -5.30 0.36
CA VAL A 109 11.30 -4.97 -0.68
C VAL A 109 10.90 -3.76 -1.54
N ALA A 110 9.72 -3.19 -1.32
CA ALA A 110 9.20 -2.07 -2.10
C ALA A 110 10.12 -0.84 -2.02
N ARG A 111 10.03 0.07 -2.99
CA ARG A 111 10.80 1.32 -3.00
C ARG A 111 10.24 2.35 -2.01
N MET A 112 8.93 2.30 -1.77
CA MET A 112 8.21 3.22 -0.91
C MET A 112 7.07 2.46 -0.25
N ALA A 113 6.88 2.72 1.04
CA ALA A 113 5.72 2.28 1.78
C ALA A 113 4.88 3.50 2.16
N VAL A 114 3.57 3.40 1.98
CA VAL A 114 2.60 4.43 2.31
C VAL A 114 1.55 3.80 3.20
N TYR A 115 1.05 4.56 4.16
CA TYR A 115 -0.02 4.10 5.04
C TYR A 115 -0.86 5.30 5.47
N GLN A 116 -2.16 5.09 5.63
CA GLN A 116 -3.08 6.12 6.07
C GLN A 116 -2.71 6.61 7.47
N MET A 117 -2.87 7.90 7.75
CA MET A 117 -2.68 8.44 9.11
C MET A 117 -3.62 7.76 10.12
N GLN A 118 -4.81 7.37 9.69
CA GLN A 118 -5.79 6.63 10.50
C GLN A 118 -5.22 5.29 10.98
N ASP A 119 -4.48 4.57 10.13
CA ASP A 119 -3.82 3.31 10.51
C ASP A 119 -2.72 3.55 11.55
N VAL A 120 -1.96 4.64 11.41
CA VAL A 120 -0.94 5.04 12.39
C VAL A 120 -1.56 5.34 13.75
N LEU A 121 -2.71 6.02 13.74
CA LEU A 121 -3.45 6.36 14.96
C LEU A 121 -4.23 5.17 15.54
N GLY A 122 -4.33 4.06 14.82
CA GLY A 122 -5.15 2.91 15.23
C GLY A 122 -6.64 3.26 15.24
N TRP A 123 -7.09 4.10 14.31
CA TRP A 123 -8.49 4.46 14.18
C TRP A 123 -9.21 3.43 13.31
N GLY A 124 -10.31 2.86 13.83
CA GLY A 124 -11.15 1.91 13.10
C GLY A 124 -12.55 2.45 12.83
N GLY A 125 -12.64 3.73 12.43
CA GLY A 125 -13.90 4.49 12.29
C GLY A 125 -15.06 3.71 11.66
N ALA A 126 -16.29 4.12 11.94
CA ALA A 126 -17.46 3.51 11.31
C ALA A 126 -17.37 3.67 9.78
N SER A 127 -17.77 2.65 9.03
CA SER A 127 -17.72 2.59 7.56
C SER A 127 -18.36 3.81 6.86
N ASP A 128 -19.22 4.57 7.54
CA ASP A 128 -19.88 5.78 7.05
C ASP A 128 -19.13 7.11 7.33
N GLU A 129 -18.11 7.12 8.19
CA GLU A 129 -17.29 8.32 8.50
C GLU A 129 -15.93 8.33 7.80
N CYS A 130 -15.52 7.20 7.19
CA CYS A 130 -14.16 6.98 6.71
C CYS A 130 -13.86 7.53 5.31
N ALA A 131 -14.83 8.01 4.56
CA ALA A 131 -14.56 8.51 3.22
C ALA A 131 -15.56 9.61 2.84
N TRP A 132 -15.09 10.53 2.00
CA TRP A 132 -15.84 11.43 1.11
C TRP A 132 -15.81 12.94 1.40
N GLU A 133 -15.60 13.45 2.62
CA GLU A 133 -15.71 14.92 2.83
C GLU A 133 -14.47 15.65 3.40
N ASP A 134 -13.58 15.01 4.16
CA ASP A 134 -12.45 15.69 4.79
C ASP A 134 -11.13 14.94 4.52
N GLY A 135 -10.21 15.57 3.77
CA GLY A 135 -9.01 14.96 3.19
C GLY A 135 -8.26 13.96 4.08
N VAL A 136 -8.06 12.75 3.52
CA VAL A 136 -7.25 11.70 4.12
C VAL A 136 -5.77 12.07 4.00
N LEU A 137 -5.07 12.11 5.13
CA LEU A 137 -3.63 12.32 5.17
C LEU A 137 -2.94 10.96 5.06
N ASP A 138 -2.24 10.73 3.94
CA ASP A 138 -1.32 9.59 3.82
C ASP A 138 0.07 9.94 4.35
N VAL A 139 0.73 8.94 4.95
CA VAL A 139 2.11 9.03 5.40
C VAL A 139 2.97 8.14 4.52
N ALA A 140 3.88 8.77 3.77
CA ALA A 140 4.85 8.06 2.93
C ALA A 140 6.20 7.88 3.66
N VAL A 141 6.78 6.69 3.53
CA VAL A 141 8.13 6.34 4.00
C VAL A 141 8.93 5.74 2.86
N TRP A 142 10.11 6.30 2.63
CA TRP A 142 11.04 5.74 1.66
C TRP A 142 11.71 4.49 2.24
N VAL A 143 11.52 3.35 1.56
CA VAL A 143 12.19 2.08 1.88
C VAL A 143 13.44 2.01 0.98
N GLY A 144 14.61 2.26 1.56
CA GLY A 144 15.81 2.79 0.87
C GLY A 144 16.32 2.03 -0.37
N ASP A 145 16.99 2.76 -1.28
CA ASP A 145 17.79 2.27 -2.42
C ASP A 145 19.31 2.47 -2.17
N GLY A 146 19.73 2.74 -0.94
CA GLY A 146 21.14 3.06 -0.61
C GLY A 146 21.69 4.35 -1.24
N ARG A 147 21.00 4.96 -2.21
CA ARG A 147 21.37 6.20 -2.91
C ARG A 147 20.75 7.46 -2.30
N ARG A 148 19.75 7.31 -1.45
CA ARG A 148 19.17 8.36 -0.60
C ARG A 148 19.04 7.73 0.78
N GLY A 149 19.62 8.36 1.81
CA GLY A 149 19.61 7.82 3.17
C GLY A 149 18.19 7.50 3.64
N ALA A 150 18.05 6.53 4.54
CA ALA A 150 16.76 6.22 5.16
C ALA A 150 16.16 7.52 5.74
N GLY A 151 15.10 8.02 5.11
CA GLY A 151 14.44 9.25 5.46
C GLY A 151 12.94 9.05 5.33
N ALA A 152 12.20 9.32 6.40
CA ALA A 152 10.76 9.44 6.34
C ALA A 152 10.43 10.82 5.74
N ALA A 153 9.65 10.85 4.67
CA ALA A 153 9.15 12.08 4.07
C ALA A 153 7.63 12.07 4.23
N VAL A 154 7.13 12.77 5.23
CA VAL A 154 5.67 13.00 5.36
C VAL A 154 5.28 13.93 4.22
N GLY A 155 4.57 13.40 3.24
CA GLY A 155 4.06 14.14 2.09
C GLY A 155 2.60 13.78 1.88
N LEU A 156 1.79 14.79 1.56
CA LEU A 156 0.43 14.60 1.05
C LEU A 156 0.52 13.84 -0.27
N VAL A 157 -0.08 12.67 -0.33
CA VAL A 157 -0.38 11.96 -1.58
C VAL A 157 -1.86 12.23 -1.84
N GLU A 158 -2.17 13.09 -2.81
CA GLU A 158 -3.53 13.30 -3.33
C GLU A 158 -3.85 12.28 -4.43
#